data_AF-A0A2N2H4L4-F1
#
_entry.id   AF-A0A2N2H4L4-F1
#
_cell.length_a   1.000
_cell.length_b   1.000
_cell.length_c   1.000
_cell.angle_alpha   90.00
_cell.angle_beta   90.00
_cell.angle_gamma   90.00
#
_symmetry.space_group_name_H-M   'P 1'
#
loop_
_entity.id
_entity.type
_entity.pdbx_description
1 polymer ?
#
loop_
_entity_poly.entity_id
_entity_poly.type
_entity_poly.pdbx_seq_one_letter_code
_entity_poly.pdbx_strand_id
1 'polypeptide(L)'
;MGLYESAVDFLCTRGDHRPKIVASTATIRRYQDQIRSLFDREARQFPPPGLIAGESFFAAENRSRPGRVYVGLCAPGKSMKTAAVRALASILHTCERERRERPPEAVDPYWTV
;
A
#
# COMPACT_ATOMS: atom_id res chain seq x y z
N MET A 1 1.32 14.73 -18.50
CA MET A 1 0.50 13.51 -18.27
C MET A 1 -0.55 13.87 -17.24
N GLY A 2 -1.82 13.82 -17.61
CA GLY A 2 -2.95 14.30 -16.81
C GLY A 2 -4.26 14.38 -17.60
N LEU A 3 -4.34 13.78 -18.80
CA LEU A 3 -5.48 13.95 -19.72
C LEU A 3 -6.77 13.38 -19.14
N TYR A 4 -6.67 12.23 -18.47
CA TYR A 4 -7.80 11.61 -17.79
C TYR A 4 -8.23 12.44 -16.59
N GLU A 5 -7.28 12.88 -15.78
CA GLU A 5 -7.47 13.70 -14.60
C GLU A 5 -8.13 15.03 -14.95
N SER A 6 -7.66 15.71 -16.00
CA SER A 6 -8.26 16.95 -16.53
C SER A 6 -9.67 16.74 -17.06
N ALA A 7 -9.94 15.62 -17.73
CA ALA A 7 -11.29 15.31 -18.21
C ALA A 7 -12.26 15.10 -17.05
N VAL A 8 -11.86 14.33 -16.02
CA VAL A 8 -12.65 14.15 -14.80
C VAL A 8 -12.83 15.49 -14.07
N ASP A 9 -11.79 16.30 -13.98
CA ASP A 9 -11.85 17.62 -13.35
C ASP A 9 -12.88 18.53 -14.02
N PHE A 10 -12.84 18.61 -15.35
CA PHE A 10 -13.78 19.41 -16.14
C PHE A 10 -15.22 18.91 -16.00
N LEU A 11 -15.45 17.61 -16.20
CA LEU A 11 -16.80 17.02 -16.16
C LEU A 11 -17.44 17.09 -14.76
N CYS A 12 -16.63 17.10 -13.71
CA CYS A 12 -17.11 17.20 -12.33
C CYS A 12 -17.15 18.63 -11.79
N THR A 13 -16.73 19.64 -12.55
CA THR A 13 -16.77 21.05 -12.13
C THR A 13 -18.16 21.66 -12.37
N ARG A 14 -18.69 22.37 -11.37
CA ARG A 14 -20.00 23.05 -11.43
C ARG A 14 -19.85 24.54 -11.13
N GLY A 15 -19.90 25.37 -12.17
CA GLY A 15 -19.53 26.78 -12.05
C GLY A 15 -18.09 26.89 -11.55
N ASP A 16 -17.87 27.61 -10.45
CA ASP A 16 -16.55 27.75 -9.82
C ASP A 16 -16.19 26.61 -8.84
N HIS A 17 -17.06 25.60 -8.68
CA HIS A 17 -16.85 24.50 -7.75
C HIS A 17 -16.17 23.32 -8.44
N ARG A 18 -14.85 23.20 -8.24
CA ARG A 18 -14.07 22.05 -8.69
C ARG A 18 -14.21 20.84 -7.73
N PRO A 19 -14.08 19.59 -8.20
CA PRO A 19 -14.22 18.41 -7.34
C PRO A 19 -13.12 18.33 -6.27
N LYS A 20 -13.43 17.73 -5.11
CA LYS A 20 -12.42 17.43 -4.08
C LYS A 20 -11.72 16.11 -4.40
N ILE A 21 -10.39 16.13 -4.35
CA ILE A 21 -9.54 14.98 -4.67
C ILE A 21 -8.99 14.40 -3.37
N VAL A 22 -9.17 13.10 -3.18
CA VAL A 22 -8.58 12.33 -2.08
C VAL A 22 -7.85 11.14 -2.71
N ALA A 23 -6.54 11.04 -2.50
CA ALA A 23 -5.70 10.03 -3.13
C ALA A 23 -4.63 9.51 -2.16
N SER A 24 -4.28 8.23 -2.29
CA SER A 24 -3.10 7.65 -1.65
C SER A 24 -1.84 8.01 -2.43
N THR A 25 -0.76 8.41 -1.74
CA THR A 25 0.56 8.60 -2.37
C THR A 25 1.56 7.57 -1.84
N ALA A 26 2.33 6.96 -2.74
CA ALA A 26 3.41 6.05 -2.38
C ALA A 26 4.73 6.80 -2.06
N THR A 27 4.82 8.09 -2.39
CA THR A 27 6.05 8.88 -2.24
C THR A 27 5.79 10.15 -1.44
N ILE A 28 5.88 10.02 -0.11
CA ILE A 28 5.65 11.10 0.86
C ILE A 28 6.46 12.37 0.54
N ARG A 29 7.69 12.24 0.04
CA ARG A 29 8.57 13.41 -0.19
C ARG A 29 8.22 14.25 -1.42
N ARG A 30 7.58 13.68 -2.45
CA ARG A 30 7.32 14.34 -3.75
C ARG A 30 5.83 14.48 -4.05
N TYR A 31 4.97 14.36 -3.04
CA TYR A 31 3.53 14.36 -3.25
C TYR A 31 3.04 15.70 -3.84
N GLN A 32 3.67 16.82 -3.47
CA GLN A 32 3.30 18.14 -3.98
C GLN A 32 3.55 18.24 -5.50
N ASP A 33 4.72 17.83 -5.97
CA ASP A 33 5.07 17.84 -7.40
C ASP A 33 4.16 16.88 -8.20
N GLN A 34 3.85 15.71 -7.64
CA GLN A 34 2.95 14.75 -8.30
C GLN A 34 1.54 15.32 -8.45
N ILE A 35 0.98 15.89 -7.37
CA ILE A 35 -0.36 16.47 -7.42
C ILE A 35 -0.40 17.67 -8.36
N ARG A 36 0.62 18.54 -8.32
CA ARG A 36 0.71 19.68 -9.23
C ARG A 36 0.80 19.22 -10.69
N SER A 37 1.61 18.20 -10.98
CA SER A 37 1.75 17.66 -12.34
C SER A 37 0.48 16.98 -12.86
N LEU A 38 -0.34 16.36 -12.00
CA LEU A 38 -1.52 15.60 -12.40
C LEU A 38 -2.80 16.44 -12.41
N PHE A 39 -2.96 17.33 -11.43
CA PHE A 39 -4.22 18.00 -11.13
C PHE A 39 -4.13 19.53 -11.15
N ASP A 40 -2.93 20.10 -11.30
CA ASP A 40 -2.67 21.54 -11.21
C ASP A 40 -3.25 22.17 -9.93
N ARG A 41 -2.91 21.56 -8.79
CA ARG A 41 -3.40 21.95 -7.46
C ARG A 41 -2.31 21.80 -6.41
N GLU A 42 -2.51 22.49 -5.30
CA GLU A 42 -1.79 22.21 -4.06
C GLU A 42 -2.47 21.08 -3.29
N ALA A 43 -1.66 20.29 -2.56
CA ALA A 43 -2.15 19.22 -1.71
C ALA A 43 -1.68 19.38 -0.26
N ARG A 44 -2.47 18.83 0.65
CA ARG A 44 -2.07 18.59 2.03
C ARG A 44 -1.97 17.09 2.28
N GLN A 45 -0.88 16.69 2.93
CA GLN A 45 -0.71 15.31 3.37
C GLN A 45 -1.56 15.03 4.62
N PHE A 46 -2.18 13.85 4.66
CA PHE A 46 -2.89 13.36 5.83
C PHE A 46 -2.54 11.88 6.09
N PRO A 47 -2.23 11.48 7.35
CA PRO A 47 -2.02 12.37 8.50
C PRO A 47 -0.79 13.26 8.31
N PRO A 48 -0.73 14.43 8.97
CA PRO A 48 0.49 15.23 8.97
C PRO A 48 1.65 14.42 9.60
N PRO A 49 2.89 14.67 9.16
CA PRO A 49 4.05 14.06 9.79
C PRO A 49 4.11 14.44 11.28
N GLY A 50 4.49 13.50 12.14
CA GLY A 50 4.78 13.79 13.54
C GLY A 50 6.06 14.59 13.72
N LEU A 51 6.33 15.02 14.96
CA LEU A 51 7.59 15.69 15.32
C LEU A 51 8.79 14.74 15.21
N ILE A 52 8.55 13.44 15.36
CA ILE A 52 9.56 12.39 15.36
C ILE A 52 9.39 11.55 14.09
N ALA A 53 10.50 11.33 13.38
CA ALA A 53 10.50 10.47 12.21
C ALA A 53 10.11 9.03 12.60
N GLY A 54 9.15 8.45 11.88
CA GLY A 54 8.57 7.15 12.22
C GLY A 54 7.33 7.24 13.09
N GLU A 55 6.94 8.44 13.54
CA GLU A 55 5.72 8.69 14.30
C GLU A 55 4.76 9.61 13.54
N SER A 56 3.47 9.34 13.71
CA SER A 56 2.35 10.11 13.17
C SER A 56 1.18 10.04 14.15
N PHE A 57 0.14 10.85 13.93
CA PHE A 57 -1.05 10.84 14.78
C PHE A 57 -1.69 9.45 14.94
N PHE A 58 -1.62 8.59 13.92
CA PHE A 58 -2.26 7.26 13.94
C PHE A 58 -1.32 6.08 14.10
N ALA A 59 0.00 6.28 13.97
CA ALA A 59 0.96 5.18 13.91
C ALA A 59 2.35 5.59 14.40
N ALA A 60 3.05 4.66 15.05
CA ALA A 60 4.44 4.78 15.45
C ALA A 60 5.23 3.53 15.03
N GLU A 61 6.50 3.72 14.70
CA GLU A 61 7.43 2.64 14.35
C GLU A 61 7.70 1.76 15.58
N ASN A 62 7.39 0.47 15.49
CA ASN A 62 7.75 -0.50 16.52
C ASN A 62 9.08 -1.19 16.17
N ARG A 63 10.16 -0.75 16.81
CA ARG A 63 11.51 -1.30 16.60
C ARG A 63 11.80 -2.59 17.35
N SER A 64 10.94 -3.00 18.29
CA SER A 64 11.12 -4.24 19.05
C SER A 64 10.54 -5.47 18.34
N ARG A 65 9.79 -5.28 17.25
CA ARG A 65 9.29 -6.37 16.41
C ARG A 65 10.12 -6.49 15.14
N PRO A 66 10.46 -7.71 14.69
CA PRO A 66 11.09 -7.89 13.40
C PRO A 66 10.16 -7.33 12.31
N GLY A 67 10.75 -6.59 11.35
CA GLY A 67 10.04 -6.09 10.19
C GLY A 67 9.60 -7.21 9.25
N ARG A 68 9.27 -6.86 8.01
CA ARG A 68 8.92 -7.87 6.99
C ARG A 68 10.12 -8.76 6.68
N VAL A 69 9.89 -10.08 6.64
CA VAL A 69 10.88 -11.05 6.17
C VAL A 69 10.78 -11.15 4.66
N TYR A 70 11.91 -10.99 3.97
CA TYR A 70 12.00 -11.14 2.51
C TYR A 70 12.74 -12.43 2.18
N VAL A 71 12.10 -13.29 1.39
CA VAL A 71 12.69 -14.57 0.94
C VAL A 71 12.82 -14.56 -0.58
N GLY A 72 14.04 -14.76 -1.07
CA GLY A 72 14.32 -14.95 -2.49
C GLY A 72 14.23 -16.43 -2.87
N LEU A 73 13.48 -16.75 -3.93
CA LEU A 73 13.32 -18.13 -4.39
C LEU A 73 14.02 -18.31 -5.74
N CYS A 74 15.11 -19.09 -5.75
CA CYS A 74 15.82 -19.43 -6.98
C CYS A 74 15.26 -20.75 -7.54
N ALA A 75 14.64 -20.69 -8.73
CA ALA A 75 14.01 -21.84 -9.38
C ALA A 75 14.60 -22.07 -10.79
N PRO A 76 15.84 -22.57 -10.90
CA PRO A 76 16.48 -22.79 -12.20
C PRO A 76 15.69 -23.80 -13.03
N GLY A 77 15.56 -23.52 -14.32
CA GLY A 77 14.82 -24.40 -15.26
C GLY A 77 13.29 -24.38 -15.08
N LYS A 78 12.72 -23.46 -14.28
CA LYS A 78 11.27 -23.26 -14.14
C LYS A 78 10.90 -21.83 -14.55
N SER A 79 9.68 -21.66 -15.06
CA SER A 79 9.15 -20.32 -15.34
C SER A 79 8.86 -19.57 -14.04
N MET A 80 8.94 -18.24 -14.06
CA MET A 80 8.55 -17.41 -12.90
C MET A 80 7.12 -17.68 -12.45
N LYS A 81 6.18 -17.92 -13.39
CA LYS A 81 4.79 -18.25 -13.08
C LYS A 81 4.69 -19.56 -12.30
N THR A 82 5.41 -20.60 -12.74
CA THR A 82 5.41 -21.90 -12.06
C THR A 82 5.98 -21.80 -10.65
N ALA A 83 7.10 -21.09 -10.49
CA ALA A 83 7.72 -20.86 -9.19
C ALA A 83 6.77 -20.10 -8.24
N ALA A 84 6.15 -19.02 -8.73
CA ALA A 84 5.19 -18.23 -7.96
C ALA A 84 3.96 -19.05 -7.53
N VAL A 85 3.34 -19.81 -8.44
CA VAL A 85 2.17 -20.64 -8.12
C VAL A 85 2.50 -21.67 -7.04
N ARG A 86 3.66 -22.33 -7.13
CA ARG A 86 4.08 -23.33 -6.13
C ARG A 86 4.35 -22.70 -4.78
N ALA A 87 5.04 -21.56 -4.75
CA ALA A 87 5.31 -20.83 -3.50
C ALA A 87 4.00 -20.37 -2.84
N LEU A 88 3.13 -19.70 -3.60
CA LEU A 88 1.85 -19.19 -3.10
C LEU A 88 0.93 -20.33 -2.64
N ALA A 89 0.85 -21.44 -3.40
CA ALA A 89 0.07 -22.60 -2.99
C ALA A 89 0.56 -23.20 -1.66
N SER A 90 1.87 -23.29 -1.47
CA SER A 90 2.46 -23.80 -0.22
C SER A 90 2.19 -22.86 0.96
N ILE A 91 2.30 -21.55 0.75
CA ILE A 91 1.99 -20.52 1.75
C ILE A 91 0.52 -20.61 2.15
N LEU A 92 -0.40 -20.59 1.17
CA LEU A 92 -1.84 -20.65 1.42
C LEU A 92 -2.25 -21.95 2.12
N HIS A 93 -1.68 -23.09 1.73
CA HIS A 93 -1.95 -24.36 2.39
C HIS A 93 -1.51 -24.32 3.86
N THR A 94 -0.35 -23.71 4.14
CA THR A 94 0.15 -23.56 5.51
C THR A 94 -0.76 -22.63 6.32
N CYS A 95 -1.20 -21.49 5.76
CA CYS A 95 -2.17 -20.60 6.43
C CYS A 95 -3.45 -21.34 6.82
N GLU A 96 -4.04 -22.12 5.89
CA GLU A 96 -5.28 -22.86 6.16
C GLU A 96 -5.08 -23.94 7.22
N ARG A 97 -3.91 -24.59 7.23
CA ARG A 97 -3.57 -25.57 8.28
C ARG A 97 -3.46 -24.90 9.64
N GLU A 98 -2.67 -23.83 9.75
CA GLU A 98 -2.50 -23.08 11.00
C GLU A 98 -3.84 -22.56 11.53
N ARG A 99 -4.73 -22.09 10.64
CA ARG A 99 -6.09 -21.65 10.98
C ARG A 99 -6.94 -22.74 11.63
N ARG A 100 -6.78 -24.00 11.21
CA ARG A 100 -7.53 -25.15 11.75
C ARG A 100 -6.94 -25.68 13.05
N GLU A 101 -5.62 -25.66 13.16
CA GLU A 101 -4.90 -26.35 14.22
C GLU A 101 -4.59 -25.45 15.43
N ARG A 102 -4.59 -24.12 15.25
CA ARG A 102 -4.20 -23.17 16.30
C ARG A 102 -5.38 -22.32 16.78
N PRO A 103 -5.34 -21.88 18.05
CA PRO A 103 -6.36 -20.98 18.57
C PRO A 103 -6.38 -19.66 17.78
N PRO A 104 -7.56 -19.03 17.59
CA PRO A 104 -7.70 -17.84 16.75
C PRO A 104 -6.78 -16.68 17.12
N GLU A 105 -6.41 -16.54 18.40
CA GLU A 105 -5.52 -15.48 18.88
C GLU A 105 -4.05 -15.67 18.47
N ALA A 106 -3.67 -16.90 18.10
CA ALA A 106 -2.31 -17.24 17.68
C ALA A 106 -2.09 -17.12 16.16
N VAL A 107 -3.16 -16.84 15.39
CA VAL A 107 -3.12 -16.73 13.93
C VAL A 107 -3.22 -15.26 13.53
N ASP A 108 -2.39 -14.82 12.59
CA ASP A 108 -2.45 -13.46 12.04
C ASP A 108 -3.87 -13.16 11.50
N PRO A 109 -4.56 -12.10 11.96
CA PRO A 109 -5.90 -11.74 11.48
C PRO A 109 -5.96 -11.44 9.99
N TYR A 110 -4.84 -11.03 9.37
CA TYR A 110 -4.76 -10.79 7.93
C TYR A 110 -4.49 -12.07 7.12
N TRP A 111 -4.30 -13.20 7.79
CA TRP A 111 -3.96 -14.51 7.21
C TRP A 111 -2.74 -14.46 6.29
N THR A 112 -1.84 -13.52 6.56
CA THR A 112 -0.54 -13.40 5.89
C THR A 112 0.50 -14.19 6.66
N VAL A 113 1.33 -14.97 5.94
CA VAL A 113 2.56 -15.57 6.53
C VAL A 113 3.61 -14.48 6.70
#